data_AF-A0A2S9GRM4-F1
#
_entry.id   AF-A0A2S9GRM4-F1
#
_cell.length_a   1.000
_cell.length_b   1.000
_cell.length_c   1.000
_cell.angle_alpha   90.00
_cell.angle_beta   90.00
_cell.angle_gamma   90.00
#
_symmetry.space_group_name_H-M   'P 1'
#
loop_
_entity.id
_entity.type
_entity.pdbx_description
1 polymer ?
#
loop_
_entity_poly.entity_id
_entity_poly.type
_entity_poly.pdbx_seq_one_letter_code
_entity_poly.pdbx_strand_id
1 'polypeptide(L)' 'THTCFMVTPYEGYVAVAEALNRLTPGDGDKRTALFNSGSEAVENAVKIARTFTRKQAVVSFDHAYHGR' A
#
# COMPACT_ATOMS: atom_id res chain seq x y z
N THR A 1 20.23 -12.64 2.23
CA THR A 1 19.91 -11.90 3.47
C THR A 1 18.90 -10.82 3.13
N HIS A 2 17.86 -10.63 3.96
CA HIS A 2 16.89 -9.56 3.82
C HIS A 2 17.33 -8.33 4.63
N THR A 3 17.33 -7.15 4.02
CA THR A 3 17.65 -5.87 4.69
C THR A 3 16.35 -5.09 4.91
N CYS A 4 16.10 -4.63 6.14
CA CYS A 4 14.91 -3.85 6.45
C CYS A 4 14.99 -2.46 5.80
N PHE A 5 14.10 -2.17 4.86
CA PHE A 5 14.11 -0.93 4.08
C PHE A 5 13.98 0.33 4.95
N MET A 6 13.19 0.27 6.03
CA MET A 6 12.99 1.42 6.94
C MET A 6 14.25 1.80 7.72
N VAL A 7 15.24 0.90 7.80
CA VAL A 7 16.51 1.13 8.50
C VAL A 7 17.63 1.42 7.51
N THR A 8 17.75 0.59 6.47
CA THR A 8 18.75 0.75 5.42
C THR A 8 18.04 0.66 4.06
N PRO A 9 17.76 1.81 3.43
CA PRO A 9 17.11 1.85 2.13
C PRO A 9 17.94 1.17 1.04
N TYR A 10 17.27 0.65 0.02
CA TYR A 10 17.91 0.03 -1.14
C TYR A 10 17.13 0.31 -2.43
N GLU A 11 17.85 0.38 -3.55
CA GLU A 11 17.32 0.79 -4.86
C GLU A 11 16.15 -0.06 -5.34
N GLY A 12 16.21 -1.38 -5.14
CA GLY A 12 15.15 -2.29 -5.58
C GLY A 12 13.77 -1.94 -5.03
N TYR A 13 13.67 -1.43 -3.79
CA TYR A 13 12.40 -0.98 -3.23
C TYR A 13 11.84 0.23 -3.99
N VAL A 14 12.71 1.21 -4.29
CA VAL A 14 12.34 2.44 -5.00
C VAL A 14 11.96 2.12 -6.44
N ALA A 15 12.74 1.28 -7.13
CA ALA A 15 12.47 0.88 -8.51
C ALA A 15 11.10 0.19 -8.65
N VAL A 16 10.74 -0.69 -7.71
CA VAL A 16 9.41 -1.31 -7.68
C VAL A 16 8.31 -0.29 -7.40
N ALA A 17 8.52 0.61 -6.43
CA ALA A 17 7.57 1.67 -6.11
C ALA A 17 7.29 2.60 -7.32
N GLU A 18 8.34 2.98 -8.05
CA GLU A 18 8.21 3.79 -9.27
C GLU A 18 7.52 3.04 -10.40
N ALA A 19 7.83 1.75 -10.59
CA ALA A 19 7.14 0.92 -11.57
C ALA A 19 5.64 0.83 -11.28
N LEU A 20 5.25 0.63 -10.02
CA LEU A 20 3.85 0.61 -9.61
C LEU A 20 3.15 1.96 -9.80
N ASN A 21 3.83 3.08 -9.49
CA ASN A 21 3.28 4.42 -9.75
C ASN A 21 3.01 4.65 -11.25
N ARG A 22 3.86 4.12 -12.15
CA ARG A 22 3.66 4.23 -13.61
C ARG A 22 2.54 3.32 -14.13
N LEU A 23 2.44 2.10 -13.63
CA LEU A 23 1.52 1.08 -14.17
C LEU A 23 0.07 1.23 -13.68
N THR A 24 -0.13 1.78 -12.49
CA THR A 24 -1.48 1.92 -11.92
C THR A 24 -2.30 2.98 -12.67
N PRO A 25 -3.63 2.82 -12.81
CA PRO A 25 -4.47 3.76 -13.55
C PRO A 25 -4.40 5.22 -13.05
N GLY A 26 -4.70 6.18 -13.94
CA GLY A 26 -4.78 7.62 -13.65
C GLY A 26 -3.45 8.38 -13.83
N ASP A 27 -3.56 9.66 -14.17
CA ASP A 27 -2.41 10.52 -14.53
C ASP A 27 -1.90 11.41 -13.40
N GLY A 28 -2.52 11.34 -12.21
CA GLY A 28 -2.12 12.13 -11.06
C GLY A 28 -0.84 11.64 -10.38
N ASP A 29 -0.27 12.49 -9.53
CA ASP A 29 0.89 12.15 -8.70
C ASP A 29 0.57 10.98 -7.76
N LYS A 30 1.38 9.93 -7.86
CA LYS A 30 1.23 8.68 -7.10
C LYS A 30 2.44 8.39 -6.22
N ARG A 31 2.22 7.65 -5.14
CA ARG A 31 3.24 7.14 -4.20
C ARG A 31 2.88 5.71 -3.82
N THR A 32 3.89 4.91 -3.50
CA THR A 32 3.75 3.49 -3.19
C THR A 32 4.47 3.15 -1.88
N ALA A 33 3.89 2.22 -1.11
CA ALA A 33 4.52 1.56 0.02
C ALA A 33 4.40 0.03 -0.17
N LEU A 34 5.45 -0.71 0.15
CA LEU A 34 5.54 -2.17 -0.01
C LEU A 34 5.40 -2.89 1.33
N PHE A 35 4.65 -3.99 1.32
CA PHE A 35 4.37 -4.88 2.45
C PHE A 35 4.52 -6.34 2.00
N ASN A 36 4.43 -7.32 2.92
CA ASN A 36 4.74 -8.71 2.60
C ASN A 36 3.54 -9.49 2.04
N SER A 37 2.33 -9.17 2.49
CA SER A 37 1.10 -9.90 2.19
C SER A 37 -0.03 -8.99 1.69
N GLY A 38 -1.04 -9.63 1.06
CA GLY A 38 -2.27 -8.95 0.67
C GLY A 38 -3.05 -8.40 1.88
N SER A 39 -3.13 -9.14 2.99
CA SER A 39 -3.76 -8.67 4.23
C SER A 39 -3.09 -7.38 4.72
N GLU A 40 -1.75 -7.36 4.82
CA GLU A 40 -1.01 -6.17 5.26
C GLU A 40 -1.23 -4.99 4.30
N ALA A 41 -1.28 -5.23 2.99
CA ALA A 41 -1.56 -4.18 2.02
C ALA A 41 -2.96 -3.56 2.24
N VAL A 42 -3.99 -4.37 2.45
CA VAL A 42 -5.35 -3.88 2.72
C VAL A 42 -5.42 -3.15 4.06
N GLU A 43 -4.80 -3.68 5.12
CA GLU A 43 -4.74 -3.00 6.42
C GLU A 43 -4.11 -1.61 6.29
N ASN A 44 -3.00 -1.50 5.57
CA ASN A 44 -2.30 -0.22 5.38
C ASN A 44 -3.09 0.74 4.48
N ALA A 45 -3.81 0.24 3.47
CA ALA A 45 -4.73 1.06 2.68
C ALA A 45 -5.81 1.70 3.58
N VAL A 46 -6.41 0.94 4.50
CA VAL A 46 -7.38 1.46 5.47
C VAL A 46 -6.72 2.46 6.43
N LYS A 47 -5.51 2.18 6.93
CA LYS A 47 -4.74 3.11 7.79
C LYS A 47 -4.51 4.45 7.08
N ILE A 48 -4.10 4.44 5.81
CA ILE A 48 -3.90 5.65 5.00
C ILE A 48 -5.21 6.40 4.82
N ALA A 49 -6.29 5.71 4.43
CA ALA A 49 -7.60 6.34 4.22
C ALA A 49 -8.13 7.01 5.50
N ARG A 50 -8.05 6.34 6.66
CA ARG A 50 -8.45 6.91 7.95
C ARG A 50 -7.57 8.07 8.38
N THR A 51 -6.25 7.97 8.15
CA THR A 51 -5.30 9.04 8.51
C THR A 51 -5.55 10.30 7.70
N PHE A 52 -5.79 10.15 6.39
CA PHE A 52 -6.06 11.26 5.50
C PHE A 52 -7.42 11.90 5.76
N THR A 53 -8.48 11.09 5.88
CA THR A 53 -9.86 11.60 5.97
C THR A 53 -10.33 11.92 7.39
N ARG A 54 -9.63 11.40 8.42
CA ARG A 54 -10.02 11.44 9.85
C ARG A 54 -11.37 10.77 10.14
N LYS A 55 -11.87 9.93 9.24
CA LYS A 55 -13.11 9.15 9.42
C LYS A 55 -12.78 7.69 9.78
N GLN A 56 -13.67 7.02 10.51
CA GLN A 56 -13.45 5.64 10.98
C GLN A 56 -14.14 4.57 10.13
N ALA A 57 -15.32 4.86 9.61
CA ALA A 57 -16.13 3.90 8.90
C ALA A 57 -15.47 3.42 7.59
N VAL A 58 -15.60 2.12 7.32
CA VAL A 58 -15.19 1.45 6.08
C VAL A 58 -16.37 0.61 5.63
N VAL A 59 -16.68 0.66 4.34
CA VAL A 59 -17.77 -0.13 3.74
C VAL A 59 -17.14 -1.26 2.92
N SER A 60 -17.69 -2.47 3.08
CA SER A 60 -17.39 -3.65 2.26
C SER A 60 -18.67 -4.15 1.59
N PHE A 61 -18.50 -5.03 0.60
CA PHE A 61 -19.61 -5.63 -0.14
C PHE A 61 -19.88 -7.06 0.33
N ASP A 62 -21.08 -7.56 0.04
CA ASP A 62 -21.40 -8.97 0.23
C ASP A 62 -20.44 -9.86 -0.56
N HIS A 63 -20.09 -11.01 0.02
CA HIS A 63 -19.12 -11.98 -0.52
C HIS A 63 -17.68 -11.46 -0.67
N ALA A 64 -17.33 -10.30 -0.11
CA ALA A 64 -15.96 -9.79 -0.12
C ALA A 64 -15.02 -10.61 0.78
N TYR A 65 -13.77 -10.79 0.34
CA TYR A 65 -12.68 -11.36 1.12
C TYR A 65 -11.44 -10.47 1.02
N HIS A 66 -10.86 -10.11 2.16
CA HIS A 66 -9.78 -9.13 2.25
C HIS A 66 -8.57 -9.62 3.07
N GLY A 67 -8.45 -10.94 3.23
CA GLY A 67 -7.40 -11.57 4.02
C GLY A 67 -7.92 -12.30 5.26
N ARG A 68 -7.00 -12.88 6.02
CA ARG A 68 -7.18 -13.34 7.40
C ARG A 68 -6.26 -12.54 8.31
#